data_AF-A0A261KIR5-F1
#
_entry.id   AF-A0A261KIR5-F1
#
_cell.length_a   1.000
_cell.length_b   1.000
_cell.length_c   1.000
_cell.angle_alpha   90.00
_cell.angle_beta   90.00
_cell.angle_gamma   90.00
#
_symmetry.space_group_name_H-M   'P 1'
#
loop_
_entity.id
_entity.type
_entity.pdbx_description
1 polymer ?
#
loop_
_entity_poly.entity_id
_entity_poly.type
_entity_poly.pdbx_seq_one_letter_code
_entity_poly.pdbx_strand_id
1 'polypeptide(L)'
;MSREKLIVDPGFVHHRKILTILQEQGLRIINQQISSIPPTTLEWQKRVLIDQIYTRILIEFCRVNEIKTLEEILLEKRGRLFCSIVKLKPCQEIYEKGENDRIVLEAEAFEGSELTVELHITASRITASTLKGELERGGNFAVIAEYFASKDNKLIFHPLVIGFPYIQDIETGELSWTLYSDFYNLYIEDFDEFSKAKEQDMPENFEEMKYIKENVFKVTLGLTTEAE
;
A
#
# COMPACT_ATOMS: atom_id res chain seq x y z
N MET A 1 -8.17 -17.47 15.91
CA MET A 1 -8.26 -16.17 15.18
C MET A 1 -7.04 -15.38 15.60
N SER A 2 -6.03 -15.22 14.73
CA SER A 2 -4.87 -14.39 15.09
C SER A 2 -5.33 -12.95 15.29
N ARG A 3 -4.86 -12.32 16.36
CA ARG A 3 -5.21 -10.94 16.77
C ARG A 3 -4.14 -9.99 16.25
N GLU A 4 -3.93 -10.04 14.95
CA GLU A 4 -2.86 -9.34 14.27
C GLU A 4 -3.43 -8.13 13.51
N LYS A 5 -2.74 -6.99 13.59
CA LYS A 5 -3.09 -5.79 12.83
C LYS A 5 -1.92 -5.38 11.94
N LEU A 6 -2.20 -5.14 10.67
CA LEU A 6 -1.25 -4.49 9.78
C LEU A 6 -1.04 -3.04 10.21
N ILE A 7 0.22 -2.68 10.44
CA ILE A 7 0.65 -1.32 10.67
C ILE A 7 1.66 -0.92 9.59
N VAL A 8 1.85 0.38 9.44
CA VAL A 8 2.84 0.92 8.53
C VAL A 8 3.83 1.73 9.35
N ASP A 9 5.11 1.39 9.27
CA ASP A 9 6.17 2.26 9.74
C ASP A 9 6.53 3.26 8.63
N PRO A 10 6.11 4.53 8.73
CA PRO A 10 6.23 5.47 7.63
C PRO A 10 7.64 6.03 7.55
N GLY A 11 8.25 5.96 6.37
CA GLY A 11 9.50 6.66 6.06
C GLY A 11 9.30 7.94 5.23
N PHE A 12 8.09 8.14 4.71
CA PHE A 12 7.64 9.32 3.98
C PHE A 12 6.20 9.62 4.36
N VAL A 13 5.89 10.86 4.74
CA VAL A 13 4.53 11.33 5.03
C VAL A 13 4.29 12.74 4.49
N HIS A 14 3.24 12.93 3.70
CA HIS A 14 2.86 14.21 3.14
C HIS A 14 1.74 14.90 3.94
N HIS A 15 2.04 15.39 5.15
CA HIS A 15 1.05 15.98 6.09
C HIS A 15 0.04 16.92 5.43
N ARG A 16 0.49 17.88 4.63
CA ARG A 16 -0.40 18.89 4.01
C ARG A 16 -1.45 18.28 3.08
N LYS A 17 -1.09 17.29 2.25
CA LYS A 17 -2.03 16.62 1.34
C LYS A 17 -2.97 15.71 2.11
N ILE A 18 -2.46 15.03 3.14
CA ILE A 18 -3.28 14.22 4.04
C ILE A 18 -4.36 15.09 4.69
N LEU A 19 -4.03 16.26 5.21
CA LEU A 19 -5.02 17.18 5.77
C LEU A 19 -6.06 17.64 4.73
N THR A 20 -5.65 17.88 3.48
CA THR A 20 -6.59 18.23 2.40
C THR A 20 -7.60 17.11 2.16
N ILE A 21 -7.16 15.84 2.21
CA ILE A 21 -8.01 14.67 1.97
C ILE A 21 -8.94 14.41 3.16
N LEU A 22 -8.42 14.46 4.39
CA LEU A 22 -9.20 14.17 5.59
C LEU A 22 -10.09 15.34 6.04
N GLN A 23 -9.86 16.53 5.48
CA GLN A 23 -10.61 17.76 5.76
C GLN A 23 -10.64 18.12 7.26
N GLU A 24 -11.62 18.93 7.67
CA GLU A 24 -11.72 19.48 9.04
C GLU A 24 -11.87 18.39 10.10
N GLN A 25 -12.64 17.33 9.81
CA GLN A 25 -12.85 16.24 10.76
C GLN A 25 -11.54 15.49 11.05
N GLY A 26 -10.76 15.16 10.02
CA GLY A 26 -9.46 14.54 10.20
C GLY A 26 -8.46 15.42 10.94
N LEU A 27 -8.43 16.72 10.62
CA LEU A 27 -7.58 17.68 11.32
C LEU A 27 -7.86 17.71 12.83
N ARG A 28 -9.15 17.69 13.22
CA ARG A 28 -9.53 17.66 14.64
C ARG A 28 -9.03 16.39 15.34
N ILE A 29 -9.20 15.23 14.72
CA ILE A 29 -8.75 13.95 15.28
C ILE A 29 -7.22 13.91 15.40
N ILE A 30 -6.49 14.34 14.36
CA ILE A 30 -5.03 14.44 14.36
C ILE A 30 -4.57 15.35 15.51
N ASN A 31 -5.11 16.57 15.61
CA ASN A 31 -4.70 17.52 16.64
C ASN A 31 -4.98 17.01 18.05
N GLN A 32 -6.10 16.30 18.25
CA GLN A 32 -6.40 15.68 19.53
C GLN A 32 -5.35 14.63 19.91
N GLN A 33 -4.93 13.78 18.96
CA GLN A 33 -3.90 12.77 19.20
C GLN A 33 -2.51 13.38 19.38
N ILE A 34 -2.16 14.41 18.62
CA ILE A 34 -0.89 15.13 18.80
C ILE A 34 -0.82 15.79 20.19
N SER A 35 -1.93 16.35 20.67
CA SER A 35 -2.01 16.97 22.00
C SER A 35 -1.84 15.97 23.14
N SER A 36 -2.01 14.67 22.88
CA SER A 36 -1.81 13.60 23.86
C SER A 36 -0.33 13.17 23.99
N ILE A 37 0.55 13.64 23.11
CA ILE A 37 1.99 13.34 23.20
C ILE A 37 2.56 14.03 24.46
N PRO A 38 3.26 13.29 25.34
CA PRO A 38 3.84 13.87 26.55
C PRO A 38 4.73 15.08 26.24
N PRO A 39 4.62 16.20 26.98
CA PRO A 39 5.47 17.37 26.77
C PRO A 39 6.97 17.10 26.95
N THR A 40 7.31 16.03 27.68
CA THR A 40 8.68 15.57 27.93
C THR A 40 9.29 14.79 26.77
N THR A 41 8.50 14.45 25.74
CA THR A 41 8.97 13.71 24.56
C THR A 41 9.96 14.55 23.76
N LEU A 42 11.11 13.96 23.41
CA LEU A 42 12.14 14.64 22.62
C LEU A 42 11.62 15.00 21.22
N GLU A 43 12.10 16.12 20.66
CA GLU A 43 11.60 16.63 19.37
C GLU A 43 11.72 15.66 18.20
N TRP A 44 12.77 14.83 18.17
CA TRP A 44 12.90 13.80 17.12
C TRP A 44 11.85 12.68 17.28
N GLN A 45 11.59 12.25 18.52
CA GLN A 45 10.55 11.24 18.82
C GLN A 45 9.17 11.78 18.51
N LYS A 46 8.93 13.05 18.85
CA LYS A 46 7.67 13.73 18.58
C LYS A 46 7.36 13.76 17.09
N ARG A 47 8.36 14.03 16.23
CA ARG A 47 8.19 13.98 14.76
C ARG A 47 7.77 12.59 14.28
N VAL A 48 8.44 11.55 14.75
CA VAL A 48 8.09 10.16 14.41
C VAL A 48 6.66 9.81 14.87
N LEU A 49 6.30 10.17 16.09
CA LEU A 49 4.96 9.93 16.62
C LEU A 49 3.88 10.67 15.83
N ILE A 50 4.17 11.89 15.36
CA ILE A 50 3.27 12.64 14.49
C ILE A 50 3.09 11.89 13.16
N ASP A 51 4.17 11.46 12.51
CA ASP A 51 4.11 10.70 11.25
C ASP A 51 3.28 9.41 11.39
N GLN A 52 3.45 8.71 12.52
CA GLN A 52 2.68 7.53 12.90
C GLN A 52 1.18 7.85 13.09
N ILE A 53 0.85 8.97 13.75
CA ILE A 53 -0.54 9.44 13.92
C ILE A 53 -1.19 9.71 12.56
N TYR A 54 -0.51 10.46 11.69
CA TYR A 54 -1.01 10.77 10.33
C TYR A 54 -1.26 9.50 9.53
N THR A 55 -0.29 8.58 9.54
CA THR A 55 -0.36 7.31 8.81
C THR A 55 -1.50 6.44 9.29
N ARG A 56 -1.62 6.23 10.61
CA ARG A 56 -2.71 5.44 11.20
C ARG A 56 -4.09 6.00 10.85
N ILE A 57 -4.27 7.32 10.96
CA ILE A 57 -5.56 7.95 10.67
C ILE A 57 -5.88 7.83 9.18
N LEU A 58 -4.88 7.99 8.30
CA LEU A 58 -5.09 7.83 6.86
C LEU A 58 -5.42 6.38 6.47
N ILE A 59 -4.81 5.38 7.10
CA ILE A 59 -5.14 3.96 6.89
C ILE A 59 -6.59 3.69 7.32
N GLU A 60 -7.01 4.16 8.50
CA GLU A 60 -8.39 4.01 8.94
C GLU A 60 -9.38 4.73 8.02
N PHE A 61 -9.02 5.92 7.52
CA PHE A 61 -9.80 6.60 6.49
C PHE A 61 -9.94 5.75 5.22
N CYS A 62 -8.84 5.15 4.75
CA CYS A 62 -8.86 4.29 3.56
C CYS A 62 -9.76 3.08 3.78
N ARG A 63 -9.67 2.44 4.95
CA ARG A 63 -10.50 1.29 5.32
C ARG A 63 -11.99 1.64 5.38
N VAL A 64 -12.35 2.75 6.04
CA VAL A 64 -13.76 3.16 6.21
C VAL A 64 -14.39 3.59 4.89
N ASN A 65 -13.61 4.18 3.97
CA ASN A 65 -14.09 4.62 2.67
C ASN A 65 -13.91 3.57 1.56
N GLU A 66 -13.53 2.34 1.92
CA GLU A 66 -13.32 1.23 0.98
C GLU A 66 -12.41 1.64 -0.19
N ILE A 67 -11.32 2.34 0.14
CA ILE A 67 -10.33 2.80 -0.83
C ILE A 67 -9.65 1.58 -1.44
N LYS A 68 -9.67 1.54 -2.78
CA LYS A 68 -9.19 0.44 -3.60
C LYS A 68 -7.69 0.24 -3.51
N THR A 69 -7.25 -0.97 -3.80
CA THR A 69 -5.84 -1.29 -4.01
C THR A 69 -5.35 -0.74 -5.36
N LEU A 70 -4.05 -0.78 -5.60
CA LEU A 70 -3.49 -0.33 -6.88
C LEU A 70 -3.96 -1.23 -8.02
N GLU A 71 -3.97 -2.52 -7.77
CA GLU A 71 -4.40 -3.61 -8.65
C GLU A 71 -5.85 -3.41 -9.10
N GLU A 72 -6.75 -3.12 -8.16
CA GLU A 72 -8.14 -2.81 -8.46
C GLU A 72 -8.29 -1.54 -9.32
N ILE A 73 -7.52 -0.49 -9.03
CA ILE A 73 -7.52 0.73 -9.87
C ILE A 73 -7.03 0.44 -11.28
N LEU A 74 -6.00 -0.40 -11.43
CA LEU A 74 -5.44 -0.75 -12.74
C LEU A 74 -6.43 -1.54 -13.59
N LEU A 75 -7.12 -2.51 -12.99
CA LEU A 75 -8.13 -3.32 -13.66
C LEU A 75 -9.38 -2.51 -14.04
N GLU A 76 -9.88 -1.69 -13.11
CA GLU A 76 -11.08 -0.89 -13.35
C GLU A 76 -10.82 0.42 -14.11
N LYS A 77 -9.54 0.80 -14.24
CA LYS A 77 -9.09 2.09 -14.79
C LYS A 77 -9.78 3.28 -14.13
N ARG A 78 -10.08 3.15 -12.83
CA ARG A 78 -10.84 4.14 -12.06
C ARG A 78 -10.37 4.17 -10.61
N GLY A 79 -10.11 5.39 -10.12
CA GLY A 79 -9.81 5.64 -8.72
C GLY A 79 -8.97 6.89 -8.56
N ARG A 80 -9.18 7.63 -7.47
CA ARG A 80 -8.44 8.86 -7.16
C ARG A 80 -7.39 8.69 -6.07
N LEU A 81 -7.51 7.63 -5.29
CA LEU A 81 -6.65 7.29 -4.17
C LEU A 81 -6.54 5.77 -4.15
N PHE A 82 -5.35 5.23 -3.90
CA PHE A 82 -5.19 3.83 -3.54
C PHE A 82 -4.51 3.66 -2.19
N CYS A 83 -4.70 2.49 -1.59
CA CYS A 83 -3.97 2.01 -0.42
C CYS A 83 -3.57 0.55 -0.70
N SER A 84 -2.30 0.28 -0.96
CA SER A 84 -1.82 -1.08 -1.29
C SER A 84 -0.38 -1.32 -0.83
N ILE A 85 0.03 -2.58 -0.82
CA ILE A 85 1.43 -2.98 -0.80
C ILE A 85 1.91 -2.95 -2.25
N VAL A 86 2.88 -2.08 -2.55
CA VAL A 86 3.38 -1.89 -3.91
C VAL A 86 4.81 -2.37 -3.99
N LYS A 87 5.08 -3.24 -4.98
CA LYS A 87 6.43 -3.65 -5.33
C LYS A 87 7.08 -2.58 -6.21
N LEU A 88 8.08 -1.89 -5.67
CA LEU A 88 8.81 -0.82 -6.33
C LEU A 88 10.16 -1.33 -6.86
N LYS A 89 10.53 -0.87 -8.05
CA LYS A 89 11.85 -1.13 -8.65
C LYS A 89 12.95 -0.38 -7.89
N PRO A 90 14.21 -0.87 -7.96
CA PRO A 90 15.37 -0.15 -7.43
C PRO A 90 15.47 1.28 -7.98
N CYS A 91 15.68 2.27 -7.12
CA CYS A 91 15.83 3.68 -7.49
C CYS A 91 17.19 4.23 -7.03
N GLN A 92 18.23 4.04 -7.85
CA GLN A 92 19.60 4.50 -7.54
C GLN A 92 19.73 6.03 -7.48
N GLU A 93 18.89 6.74 -8.24
CA GLU A 93 18.89 8.22 -8.27
C GLU A 93 18.55 8.86 -6.91
N ILE A 94 18.05 8.09 -5.94
CA ILE A 94 17.63 8.60 -4.62
C ILE A 94 18.75 9.30 -3.83
N TYR A 95 20.01 8.95 -4.06
CA TYR A 95 21.18 9.56 -3.44
C TYR A 95 21.87 10.62 -4.32
N GLU A 96 21.59 10.61 -5.62
CA GLU A 96 22.20 11.50 -6.60
C GLU A 96 21.45 12.83 -6.72
N LYS A 97 20.16 12.82 -6.40
CA LYS A 97 19.27 13.97 -6.50
C LYS A 97 19.43 14.92 -5.31
N GLY A 98 19.40 16.22 -5.61
CA GLY A 98 19.39 17.28 -4.61
C GLY A 98 18.09 17.29 -3.79
N GLU A 99 18.10 18.00 -2.67
CA GLU A 99 16.98 18.04 -1.71
C GLU A 99 15.62 18.40 -2.34
N ASN A 100 15.63 19.24 -3.38
CA ASN A 100 14.42 19.76 -4.03
C ASN A 100 14.07 19.04 -5.34
N ASP A 101 14.85 18.05 -5.73
CA ASP A 101 14.63 17.33 -6.98
C ASP A 101 13.47 16.34 -6.84
N ARG A 102 12.77 16.15 -7.95
CA ARG A 102 11.75 15.11 -8.08
C ARG A 102 12.43 13.77 -8.32
N ILE A 103 12.00 12.78 -7.56
CA ILE A 103 12.35 11.38 -7.75
C ILE A 103 11.10 10.66 -8.26
N VAL A 104 11.30 9.81 -9.26
CA VAL A 104 10.27 8.94 -9.81
C VAL A 104 10.58 7.53 -9.33
N LEU A 105 9.67 6.96 -8.54
CA LEU A 105 9.72 5.55 -8.18
C LEU A 105 8.80 4.80 -9.14
N GLU A 106 9.34 3.79 -9.82
CA GLU A 106 8.54 2.94 -10.70
C GLU A 106 8.02 1.73 -9.93
N ALA A 107 6.74 1.41 -10.07
CA ALA A 107 6.23 0.12 -9.64
C ALA A 107 6.67 -0.97 -10.65
N GLU A 108 6.78 -2.20 -10.17
CA GLU A 108 6.84 -3.35 -11.08
C GLU A 108 5.56 -3.47 -11.91
N ALA A 109 5.68 -4.10 -13.07
CA ALA A 109 4.53 -4.31 -13.94
C ALA A 109 3.51 -5.21 -13.24
N PHE A 110 2.24 -4.85 -13.34
CA PHE A 110 1.15 -5.66 -12.84
C PHE A 110 0.67 -6.60 -13.94
N GLU A 111 0.59 -7.89 -13.63
CA GLU A 111 0.11 -8.90 -14.58
C GLU A 111 -1.34 -8.60 -14.99
N GLY A 112 -1.63 -8.72 -16.29
CA GLY A 112 -2.95 -8.37 -16.83
C GLY A 112 -3.20 -6.87 -17.04
N SER A 113 -2.23 -5.99 -16.78
CA SER A 113 -2.31 -4.57 -17.10
C SER A 113 -1.15 -4.11 -17.98
N GLU A 114 -1.48 -3.42 -19.08
CA GLU A 114 -0.47 -2.75 -19.90
C GLU A 114 0.01 -1.42 -19.26
N LEU A 115 -0.73 -0.89 -18.30
CA LEU A 115 -0.41 0.37 -17.64
C LEU A 115 0.78 0.21 -16.69
N THR A 116 1.73 1.13 -16.79
CA THR A 116 2.83 1.29 -15.83
C THR A 116 2.47 2.35 -14.78
N VAL A 117 3.04 2.23 -13.59
CA VAL A 117 2.76 3.14 -12.46
C VAL A 117 4.03 3.83 -12.00
N GLU A 118 3.95 5.14 -11.87
CA GLU A 118 5.00 6.01 -11.34
C GLU A 118 4.53 6.74 -10.09
N LEU A 119 5.37 6.75 -9.06
CA LEU A 119 5.19 7.54 -7.85
C LEU A 119 6.16 8.71 -7.85
N HIS A 120 5.63 9.93 -7.91
CA HIS A 120 6.45 11.14 -7.96
C HIS A 120 6.58 11.74 -6.56
N ILE A 121 7.80 11.76 -6.03
CA ILE A 121 8.12 12.31 -4.70
C ILE A 121 9.20 13.39 -4.78
N THR A 122 9.36 14.15 -3.70
CA THR A 122 10.50 15.07 -3.52
C THR A 122 11.48 14.49 -2.53
N ALA A 123 12.77 14.48 -2.86
CA ALA A 123 13.82 13.84 -2.06
C ALA A 123 13.88 14.34 -0.60
N SER A 124 13.69 15.64 -0.38
CA SER A 124 13.64 16.27 0.96
C SER A 124 12.59 15.71 1.90
N ARG A 125 11.54 15.06 1.37
CA ARG A 125 10.44 14.51 2.19
C ARG A 125 10.69 13.09 2.68
N ILE A 126 11.78 12.46 2.26
CA ILE A 126 12.19 11.17 2.78
C ILE A 126 13.01 11.41 4.05
N THR A 127 12.36 11.28 5.21
CA THR A 127 12.93 11.60 6.51
C THR A 127 13.72 10.42 7.10
N ALA A 128 13.40 9.19 6.70
CA ALA A 128 14.06 7.98 7.18
C ALA A 128 15.22 7.56 6.25
N SER A 129 16.43 7.45 6.82
CA SER A 129 17.60 6.88 6.11
C SER A 129 17.37 5.44 5.69
N THR A 130 16.64 4.67 6.51
CA THR A 130 16.25 3.29 6.20
C THR A 130 15.39 3.23 4.94
N LEU A 131 14.38 4.10 4.82
CA LEU A 131 13.55 4.14 3.62
C LEU A 131 14.37 4.47 2.36
N LYS A 132 15.31 5.42 2.45
CA LYS A 132 16.22 5.71 1.31
C LYS A 132 17.03 4.48 0.89
N GLY A 133 17.61 3.78 1.85
CA GLY A 133 18.43 2.59 1.58
C GLY A 133 17.65 1.39 1.04
N GLU A 134 16.37 1.27 1.38
CA GLU A 134 15.50 0.22 0.83
C GLU A 134 14.94 0.60 -0.55
N LEU A 135 14.56 1.87 -0.76
CA LEU A 135 14.13 2.35 -2.08
C LEU A 135 15.25 2.26 -3.14
N GLU A 136 16.51 2.43 -2.74
CA GLU A 136 17.66 2.18 -3.62
C GLU A 136 17.69 0.74 -4.14
N ARG A 137 17.30 -0.22 -3.29
CA ARG A 137 17.30 -1.66 -3.60
C ARG A 137 15.99 -2.16 -4.21
N GLY A 138 14.90 -1.40 -4.09
CA GLY A 138 13.57 -1.85 -4.46
C GLY A 138 13.00 -2.87 -3.46
N GLY A 139 11.71 -3.17 -3.58
CA GLY A 139 11.03 -4.08 -2.65
C GLY A 139 9.56 -3.74 -2.46
N ASN A 140 8.96 -4.33 -1.42
CA ASN A 140 7.55 -4.14 -1.09
C ASN A 140 7.38 -3.01 -0.07
N PHE A 141 6.54 -2.05 -0.41
CA PHE A 141 6.26 -0.88 0.44
C PHE A 141 4.77 -0.70 0.62
N ALA A 142 4.34 -0.34 1.82
CA ALA A 142 2.99 0.14 2.04
C ALA A 142 2.87 1.56 1.49
N VAL A 143 1.99 1.75 0.51
CA VAL A 143 1.83 3.01 -0.21
C VAL A 143 0.37 3.44 -0.18
N ILE A 144 0.16 4.70 0.20
CA ILE A 144 -1.10 5.40 0.00
C ILE A 144 -0.80 6.57 -0.91
N ALA A 145 -1.42 6.64 -2.09
CA ALA A 145 -1.11 7.68 -3.07
C ALA A 145 -2.35 8.17 -3.83
N GLU A 146 -2.34 9.47 -4.13
CA GLU A 146 -3.38 10.17 -4.86
C GLU A 146 -3.04 10.20 -6.35
N TYR A 147 -4.02 9.90 -7.20
CA TYR A 147 -3.88 10.02 -8.65
C TYR A 147 -3.58 11.47 -9.03
N PHE A 148 -2.54 11.66 -9.84
CA PHE A 148 -2.15 12.98 -10.33
C PHE A 148 -2.46 13.15 -11.81
N ALA A 149 -1.98 12.24 -12.65
CA ALA A 149 -2.12 12.35 -14.10
C ALA A 149 -1.93 11.00 -14.78
N SER A 150 -2.38 10.90 -16.01
CA SER A 150 -2.09 9.81 -16.94
C SER A 150 -1.37 10.39 -18.14
N LYS A 151 -0.27 9.75 -18.57
CA LYS A 151 0.45 10.13 -19.78
C LYS A 151 0.82 8.87 -20.55
N ASP A 152 0.37 8.77 -21.79
CA ASP A 152 0.54 7.59 -22.63
C ASP A 152 0.02 6.33 -21.89
N ASN A 153 0.88 5.36 -21.62
CA ASN A 153 0.55 4.13 -20.88
C ASN A 153 1.05 4.18 -19.42
N LYS A 154 1.20 5.39 -18.86
CA LYS A 154 1.71 5.62 -17.51
C LYS A 154 0.67 6.31 -16.64
N LEU A 155 0.40 5.75 -15.47
CA LEU A 155 -0.33 6.40 -14.39
C LEU A 155 0.66 7.00 -13.39
N ILE A 156 0.49 8.29 -13.11
CA ILE A 156 1.34 9.04 -12.18
C ILE A 156 0.53 9.32 -10.93
N PHE A 157 1.09 8.94 -9.78
CA PHE A 157 0.53 9.19 -8.47
C PHE A 157 1.48 10.03 -7.61
N HIS A 158 0.89 10.80 -6.70
CA HIS A 158 1.59 11.51 -5.64
C HIS A 158 1.40 10.77 -4.31
N PRO A 159 2.46 10.16 -3.76
CA PRO A 159 2.39 9.51 -2.46
C PRO A 159 1.99 10.46 -1.34
N LEU A 160 1.17 9.92 -0.44
CA LEU A 160 0.82 10.50 0.84
C LEU A 160 1.61 9.83 1.96
N VAL A 161 1.76 8.51 1.85
CA VAL A 161 2.55 7.67 2.76
C VAL A 161 3.35 6.68 1.92
N ILE A 162 4.63 6.50 2.26
CA ILE A 162 5.43 5.34 1.89
C ILE A 162 6.08 4.82 3.16
N GLY A 163 5.93 3.54 3.44
CA GLY A 163 6.48 2.92 4.63
C GLY A 163 6.62 1.41 4.50
N PHE A 164 7.03 0.81 5.60
CA PHE A 164 7.22 -0.62 5.71
C PHE A 164 5.95 -1.27 6.29
N PRO A 165 5.39 -2.29 5.63
CA PRO A 165 4.29 -3.07 6.19
C PRO A 165 4.80 -3.99 7.29
N TYR A 166 4.25 -3.85 8.50
CA TYR A 166 4.53 -4.73 9.63
C TYR A 166 3.24 -5.30 10.21
N ILE A 167 3.31 -6.51 10.76
CA ILE A 167 2.26 -7.03 11.61
C ILE A 167 2.56 -6.63 13.05
N GLN A 168 1.54 -6.14 13.75
CA GLN A 168 1.57 -5.92 15.18
C GLN A 168 0.57 -6.84 15.86
N ASP A 169 0.99 -7.51 16.93
CA ASP A 169 0.07 -8.18 17.85
C ASP A 169 -0.74 -7.11 18.62
N ILE A 170 -2.06 -7.23 18.59
CA ILE A 170 -2.96 -6.21 19.17
C ILE A 170 -2.90 -6.19 20.71
N GLU A 171 -2.59 -7.31 21.37
CA GLU A 171 -2.52 -7.40 22.84
C GLU A 171 -1.19 -6.93 23.39
N THR A 172 -0.09 -7.40 22.80
CA THR A 172 1.25 -7.11 23.30
C THR A 172 1.84 -5.86 22.68
N GLY A 173 1.36 -5.47 21.50
CA GLY A 173 1.94 -4.40 20.70
C GLY A 173 3.28 -4.79 20.05
N GLU A 174 3.70 -6.05 20.16
CA GLU A 174 4.96 -6.54 19.59
C GLU A 174 4.87 -6.59 18.06
N LEU A 175 5.94 -6.16 17.41
CA LEU A 175 6.07 -6.25 15.96
C LEU A 175 6.56 -7.63 15.58
N SER A 176 5.81 -8.30 14.71
CA SER A 176 6.34 -9.42 13.96
C SER A 176 7.32 -8.85 12.93
N TRP A 177 8.61 -9.07 13.15
CA TRP A 177 9.69 -8.62 12.25
C TRP A 177 9.72 -9.38 10.92
N THR A 178 8.76 -10.27 10.68
CA THR A 178 8.57 -10.96 9.42
C THR A 178 8.10 -9.94 8.38
N LEU A 179 8.94 -9.68 7.37
CA LEU A 179 8.62 -8.83 6.23
C LEU A 179 7.37 -9.40 5.56
N TYR A 180 6.27 -8.67 5.66
CA TYR A 180 4.94 -9.17 5.33
C TYR A 180 4.58 -8.79 3.89
N SER A 181 5.36 -9.29 2.94
CA SER A 181 5.09 -9.13 1.51
C SER A 181 3.87 -9.92 1.02
N ASP A 182 3.34 -10.81 1.85
CA ASP A 182 2.44 -11.88 1.39
C ASP A 182 0.99 -11.71 1.86
N PHE A 183 0.67 -10.64 2.59
CA PHE A 183 -0.69 -10.42 3.05
C PHE A 183 -1.45 -9.47 2.14
N TYR A 184 -2.69 -9.89 1.84
CA TYR A 184 -3.47 -9.52 0.67
C TYR A 184 -2.99 -10.11 -0.67
N ASN A 185 -1.86 -10.81 -0.68
CA ASN A 185 -1.44 -11.67 -1.78
C ASN A 185 -1.63 -13.15 -1.39
N LEU A 186 -2.83 -13.51 -0.96
CA LEU A 186 -3.21 -14.91 -0.84
C LEU A 186 -3.61 -15.38 -2.23
N TYR A 187 -2.67 -16.01 -2.92
CA TYR A 187 -3.02 -16.67 -4.17
C TYR A 187 -3.77 -17.96 -3.84
N ILE A 188 -4.64 -18.41 -4.75
CA ILE A 188 -5.42 -19.64 -4.50
C ILE A 188 -4.47 -20.81 -4.25
N GLU A 189 -3.32 -20.81 -4.91
CA GLU A 189 -2.30 -21.84 -4.81
C GLU A 189 -1.53 -21.89 -3.47
N ASP A 190 -1.77 -20.94 -2.57
CA ASP A 190 -1.21 -20.94 -1.22
C ASP A 190 -2.09 -21.71 -0.21
N PHE A 191 -3.25 -22.18 -0.64
CA PHE A 191 -4.11 -23.10 0.10
C PHE A 191 -3.80 -24.55 -0.33
N ASP A 192 -3.64 -25.48 0.63
CA ASP A 192 -3.24 -26.87 0.36
C ASP A 192 -4.15 -27.55 -0.68
N GLU A 193 -5.46 -27.28 -0.60
CA GLU A 193 -6.50 -27.79 -1.50
C GLU A 193 -6.32 -27.34 -2.95
N PHE A 194 -5.62 -26.24 -3.17
CA PHE A 194 -5.41 -25.58 -4.45
C PHE A 194 -3.92 -25.49 -4.82
N SER A 195 -3.03 -26.11 -4.04
CA SER A 195 -1.58 -26.13 -4.28
C SER A 195 -1.17 -26.61 -5.68
N LYS A 196 -2.01 -27.45 -6.31
CA LYS A 196 -1.83 -27.91 -7.70
C LYS A 196 -2.08 -26.84 -8.76
N ALA A 197 -2.68 -25.70 -8.40
CA ALA A 197 -2.82 -24.57 -9.32
C ALA A 197 -1.45 -24.00 -9.75
N LYS A 198 -0.39 -24.19 -8.95
CA LYS A 198 1.01 -23.86 -9.33
C LYS A 198 1.51 -24.65 -10.55
N GLU A 199 0.87 -25.78 -10.85
CA GLU A 199 1.26 -26.68 -11.93
C GLU A 199 0.48 -26.43 -13.23
N GLN A 200 -0.49 -25.51 -13.22
CA GLN A 200 -1.28 -25.17 -14.39
C GLN A 200 -0.72 -23.89 -15.02
N ASP A 201 -0.57 -23.90 -16.34
CA ASP A 201 -0.18 -22.69 -17.07
C ASP A 201 -1.30 -21.65 -16.98
N MET A 202 -0.90 -20.39 -16.77
CA MET A 202 -1.83 -19.27 -16.79
C MET A 202 -2.48 -19.17 -18.18
N PRO A 203 -3.80 -18.91 -18.26
CA PRO A 203 -4.47 -18.75 -19.53
C PRO A 203 -3.85 -17.58 -20.30
N GLU A 204 -3.59 -17.79 -21.59
CA GLU A 204 -2.85 -16.80 -22.41
C GLU A 204 -3.66 -15.51 -22.64
N ASN A 205 -4.99 -15.55 -22.42
CA ASN A 205 -5.88 -14.41 -22.58
C ASN A 205 -7.16 -14.50 -21.72
N PHE A 206 -7.81 -13.36 -21.53
CA PHE A 206 -9.04 -13.26 -20.74
C PHE A 206 -10.26 -13.95 -21.38
N GLU A 207 -10.29 -14.16 -22.71
CA GLU A 207 -11.44 -14.80 -23.37
C GLU A 207 -11.59 -16.28 -22.95
N GLU A 208 -10.50 -16.93 -22.52
CA GLU A 208 -10.53 -18.29 -21.95
C GLU A 208 -11.24 -18.34 -20.59
N MET A 209 -11.16 -17.26 -19.80
CA MET A 209 -11.76 -17.19 -18.46
C MET A 209 -13.20 -16.65 -18.44
N LYS A 210 -13.66 -16.05 -19.54
CA LYS A 210 -14.99 -15.43 -19.69
C LYS A 210 -16.18 -16.35 -19.38
N TYR A 211 -16.00 -17.66 -19.50
CA TYR A 211 -17.06 -18.65 -19.27
C TYR A 211 -17.07 -19.21 -17.84
N ILE A 212 -16.09 -18.87 -17.02
CA ILE A 212 -16.02 -19.29 -15.61
C ILE A 212 -16.98 -18.39 -14.81
N LYS A 213 -18.17 -18.90 -14.55
CA LYS A 213 -19.19 -18.18 -13.75
C LYS A 213 -18.82 -18.20 -12.28
N GLU A 214 -19.21 -17.15 -11.55
CA GLU A 214 -19.00 -17.01 -10.10
C GLU A 214 -19.50 -18.23 -9.29
N ASN A 215 -20.58 -18.88 -9.75
CA ASN A 215 -21.10 -20.14 -9.20
C ASN A 215 -20.00 -21.22 -9.12
N VAL A 216 -19.20 -21.38 -10.17
CA VAL A 216 -18.14 -22.41 -10.25
C VAL A 216 -17.12 -22.21 -9.12
N PHE A 217 -16.78 -20.96 -8.82
CA PHE A 217 -15.87 -20.62 -7.72
C PHE A 217 -16.48 -20.93 -6.35
N LYS A 218 -17.76 -20.58 -6.13
CA LYS A 218 -18.47 -20.81 -4.85
C LYS A 218 -18.69 -22.29 -4.54
N VAL A 219 -18.98 -23.11 -5.56
CA VAL A 219 -19.11 -24.57 -5.43
C VAL A 219 -17.75 -25.19 -5.08
N THR A 220 -16.68 -24.75 -5.74
CA THR A 220 -15.33 -25.29 -5.51
C THR A 220 -14.80 -24.93 -4.13
N LEU A 221 -15.15 -23.75 -3.60
CA LEU A 221 -14.81 -23.31 -2.24
C LEU A 221 -15.75 -23.88 -1.15
N GLY A 222 -16.68 -24.77 -1.50
CA GLY A 222 -17.59 -25.42 -0.55
C GLY A 222 -18.61 -24.48 0.10
N LEU A 223 -18.79 -23.27 -0.45
CA LEU A 223 -19.70 -22.25 0.09
C LEU A 223 -21.16 -22.45 -0.35
N THR A 224 -21.38 -23.27 -1.36
CA THR A 224 -22.71 -23.70 -1.82
C THR A 224 -22.67 -25.16 -2.22
N THR A 225 -23.45 -25.98 -1.53
CA THR A 225 -23.82 -27.31 -2.03
C THR A 225 -24.95 -27.16 -3.04
N GLU A 226 -24.66 -27.56 -4.27
CA GLU A 226 -25.55 -27.75 -5.42
C GLU A 226 -25.60 -26.63 -6.46
N ALA A 227 -25.45 -27.09 -7.70
CA ALA A 227 -25.57 -26.33 -8.93
C ALA A 227 -27.03 -26.35 -9.39
N GLU A 228 -27.57 -25.18 -9.69
CA GLU A 228 -28.61 -24.97 -10.70
C GLU A 228 -28.13 -23.88 -11.68
#